data_AF-A0A3P6GGR1-F1
#
_entry.id   AF-A0A3P6GGR1-F1
#
_cell.length_a   1.000
_cell.length_b   1.000
_cell.length_c   1.000
_cell.angle_alpha   90.00
_cell.angle_beta   90.00
_cell.angle_gamma   90.00
#
_symmetry.space_group_name_H-M   'P 1'
#
loop_
_entity.id
_entity.type
_entity.pdbx_description
1 polymer ?
#
loop_
_entity_poly.entity_id
_entity_poly.type
_entity_poly.pdbx_seq_one_letter_code
_entity_poly.pdbx_strand_id
1 'polypeptide(L)'
;MKFYLRYGNREAHYIEGVKHLFALHDRTKGMRHLKISATKNYKRGKYISTLEGMNLLDVHKWRSNTYVVDKLWNQVKRSLHEVPIIKNSFYGTNMILIMPPRACELNKLENRCSKCFYYKKMVRFMELVHRG
;
A
#
# COMPACT_ATOMS: atom_id res chain seq x y z
N MET A 1 20.00 -9.54 8.13
CA MET A 1 18.81 -8.66 8.35
C MET A 1 18.68 -8.11 9.77
N LYS A 2 18.79 -8.93 10.84
CA LYS A 2 18.57 -8.51 12.25
C LYS A 2 19.33 -7.25 12.69
N PHE A 3 20.57 -7.07 12.23
CA PHE A 3 21.39 -5.89 12.56
C PHE A 3 20.77 -4.57 12.05
N TYR A 4 20.31 -4.52 10.79
CA TYR A 4 19.75 -3.30 10.19
C TYR A 4 18.38 -2.89 10.78
N LEU A 5 17.61 -3.86 11.27
CA LEU A 5 16.36 -3.59 12.00
C LEU A 5 16.64 -2.96 13.36
N ARG A 6 17.73 -3.36 14.02
CA ARG A 6 18.11 -2.87 15.35
C ARG A 6 18.54 -1.40 15.32
N TYR A 7 19.15 -0.94 14.23
CA TYR A 7 19.42 0.48 13.96
C TYR A 7 18.20 1.23 13.40
N GLY A 8 17.06 0.57 13.26
CA GLY A 8 15.84 1.14 12.74
C GLY A 8 15.98 1.62 11.29
N ASN A 9 16.72 0.90 10.45
CA ASN A 9 16.81 1.25 9.03
C ASN A 9 15.41 1.16 8.39
N ARG A 10 14.94 2.28 7.85
CA ARG A 10 13.57 2.44 7.32
C ARG A 10 13.25 1.49 6.15
N GLU A 11 14.25 1.14 5.35
CA GLU A 11 14.12 0.22 4.22
C GLU A 11 14.15 -1.24 4.69
N ALA A 12 14.99 -1.58 5.68
CA ALA A 12 14.96 -2.91 6.30
C ALA A 12 13.59 -3.19 6.95
N HIS A 13 13.01 -2.20 7.64
CA HIS A 13 11.65 -2.29 8.17
C HIS A 13 10.59 -2.38 7.07
N TYR A 14 10.78 -1.78 5.90
CA TYR A 14 9.88 -1.97 4.77
C TYR A 14 9.92 -3.42 4.26
N ILE A 15 11.12 -3.96 4.02
CA ILE A 15 11.32 -5.32 3.49
C ILE A 15 10.74 -6.36 4.46
N GLU A 16 11.05 -6.28 5.75
CA GLU A 16 10.48 -7.19 6.73
C GLU A 16 8.96 -7.02 6.88
N GLY A 17 8.48 -5.79 6.76
CA GLY A 17 7.05 -5.50 6.77
C GLY A 17 6.31 -6.19 5.64
N VAL A 18 6.81 -6.04 4.41
CA VAL A 18 6.32 -6.70 3.20
C VAL A 18 6.37 -8.22 3.33
N LYS A 19 7.51 -8.77 3.78
CA LYS A 19 7.69 -10.21 3.96
C LYS A 19 6.69 -10.79 4.96
N HIS A 20 6.60 -10.20 6.16
CA HIS A 20 5.70 -10.70 7.20
C HIS A 20 4.24 -10.57 6.81
N LEU A 21 3.88 -9.46 6.15
CA LEU A 21 2.50 -9.18 5.77
C LEU A 21 2.02 -10.07 4.61
N PHE A 22 2.81 -10.22 3.56
CA PHE A 22 2.36 -10.84 2.31
C PHE A 22 2.80 -12.30 2.15
N ALA A 23 3.98 -12.69 2.65
CA ALA A 23 4.51 -14.04 2.47
C ALA A 23 4.34 -14.94 3.71
N LEU A 24 4.36 -14.36 4.92
CA LEU A 24 4.32 -15.14 6.18
C LEU A 24 2.99 -15.07 6.92
N HIS A 25 2.00 -14.32 6.41
CA HIS A 25 0.69 -14.11 7.05
C HIS A 25 0.72 -13.56 8.49
N ASP A 26 1.84 -12.99 8.93
CA ASP A 26 1.95 -12.36 10.25
C ASP A 26 1.65 -10.87 10.11
N ARG A 27 0.35 -10.57 9.99
CA ARG A 27 -0.14 -9.19 9.81
C ARG A 27 0.33 -8.27 10.94
N THR A 28 0.32 -8.75 12.18
CA THR A 28 0.69 -7.92 13.33
C THR A 28 2.15 -7.51 13.26
N LYS A 29 3.08 -8.44 12.98
CA LYS A 29 4.50 -8.10 12.78
C LYS A 29 4.70 -7.28 11.50
N GLY A 30 4.07 -7.67 10.40
CA GLY A 30 4.15 -6.96 9.12
C GLY A 30 3.77 -5.49 9.25
N MET A 31 2.60 -5.22 9.85
CA MET A 31 2.11 -3.86 10.11
C MET A 31 2.97 -3.09 11.10
N ARG A 32 3.55 -3.75 12.11
CA ARG A 32 4.50 -3.10 13.04
C ARG A 32 5.73 -2.60 12.28
N HIS A 33 6.33 -3.44 11.44
CA HIS A 33 7.49 -3.08 10.62
C HIS A 33 7.16 -1.98 9.60
N LEU A 34 6.02 -2.07 8.91
CA LEU A 34 5.56 -1.03 7.98
C LEU A 34 5.30 0.31 8.66
N LYS A 35 4.70 0.32 9.85
CA LYS A 35 4.51 1.54 10.65
C LYS A 35 5.86 2.20 10.98
N ILE A 36 6.85 1.43 11.44
CA ILE A 36 8.20 1.97 11.72
C ILE A 36 8.84 2.55 10.46
N SER A 37 8.72 1.87 9.32
CA SER A 37 9.19 2.36 8.02
C SER A 37 8.52 3.69 7.63
N ALA A 38 7.20 3.77 7.81
CA ALA A 38 6.40 4.96 7.53
C ALA A 38 6.74 6.15 8.44
N THR A 39 6.86 5.91 9.76
CA THR A 39 7.26 6.94 10.75
C THR A 39 8.63 7.53 10.44
N LYS A 40 9.53 6.75 9.84
CA LYS A 40 10.84 7.21 9.36
C LYS A 40 10.81 7.81 7.94
N ASN A 41 9.62 8.25 7.49
CA ASN A 41 9.39 8.90 6.20
C ASN A 41 9.83 8.09 4.97
N TYR A 42 9.87 6.76 5.06
CA TYR A 42 10.10 5.94 3.87
C TYR A 42 8.82 5.88 3.03
N LYS A 43 8.87 6.50 1.85
CA LYS A 43 7.69 6.71 1.00
C LYS A 43 6.96 5.39 0.67
N ARG A 44 7.70 4.31 0.41
CA ARG A 44 7.12 2.98 0.10
C ARG A 44 6.45 2.34 1.31
N GLY A 45 7.06 2.47 2.49
CA GLY A 45 6.47 2.02 3.76
C GLY A 45 5.20 2.77 4.11
N LYS A 46 5.19 4.09 3.92
CA LYS A 46 3.98 4.93 4.07
C LYS A 46 2.88 4.50 3.10
N TYR A 47 3.23 4.22 1.84
CA TYR A 47 2.28 3.79 0.82
C TYR A 47 1.58 2.47 1.19
N ILE A 48 2.35 1.41 1.47
CA ILE A 48 1.78 0.10 1.86
C ILE A 48 1.01 0.19 3.18
N SER A 49 1.55 0.91 4.17
CA SER A 49 0.86 1.10 5.46
C SER A 49 -0.47 1.84 5.30
N THR A 50 -0.61 2.75 4.34
CA THR A 50 -1.88 3.42 4.06
C THR A 50 -2.88 2.50 3.37
N LEU A 51 -2.43 1.65 2.45
CA LEU A 51 -3.31 0.66 1.80
C LEU A 51 -3.86 -0.37 2.80
N GLU A 52 -3.03 -0.84 3.73
CA GLU A 52 -3.42 -1.83 4.74
C GLU A 52 -4.11 -1.24 5.98
N GLY A 53 -3.71 -0.04 6.39
CA GLY A 53 -4.14 0.56 7.65
C GLY A 53 -5.32 1.53 7.53
N MET A 54 -5.73 1.90 6.31
CA MET A 54 -6.81 2.86 6.03
C MET A 54 -6.81 4.16 6.85
N ASN A 55 -5.65 4.65 7.29
CA ASN A 55 -5.48 6.09 7.47
C ASN A 55 -5.16 6.68 6.10
N LEU A 56 -6.23 6.95 5.34
CA LEU A 56 -6.27 7.57 4.01
C LEU A 56 -5.84 9.05 4.03
N LEU A 57 -4.88 9.39 4.88
CA LEU A 57 -4.27 10.70 4.98
C LEU A 57 -3.42 10.93 3.75
N ASP A 58 -4.05 11.59 2.79
CA ASP A 58 -3.51 12.23 1.60
C ASP A 58 -2.14 11.69 1.16
N VAL A 59 -2.16 10.52 0.51
CA VAL A 59 -0.95 9.89 -0.02
C VAL A 59 -0.26 10.89 -0.94
N HIS A 60 0.83 11.48 -0.45
CA HIS A 60 1.76 12.32 -1.20
C HIS A 60 1.11 13.45 -2.02
N LYS A 61 0.12 14.17 -1.46
CA LYS A 61 -0.59 15.27 -2.15
C LYS A 61 -1.12 14.83 -3.52
N TRP A 62 -1.64 13.60 -3.64
CA TRP A 62 -2.14 13.04 -4.90
C TRP A 62 -3.13 13.95 -5.63
N ARG A 63 -3.91 14.74 -4.88
CA ARG A 63 -4.83 15.78 -5.39
C ARG A 63 -4.15 16.83 -6.26
N SER A 64 -2.86 17.09 -6.04
CA SER A 64 -2.06 18.05 -6.79
C SER A 64 -1.16 17.41 -7.84
N ASN A 65 -0.75 16.15 -7.65
CA ASN A 65 0.21 15.48 -8.52
C ASN A 65 0.08 13.95 -8.42
N THR A 66 -0.62 13.35 -9.38
CA THR A 66 -0.82 11.90 -9.49
C THR A 66 0.46 11.18 -9.95
N TYR A 67 1.32 11.84 -10.74
CA TYR A 67 2.58 11.27 -11.25
C TYR A 67 3.52 10.79 -10.14
N VAL A 68 3.64 11.55 -9.05
CA VAL A 68 4.46 11.13 -7.88
C VAL A 68 3.94 9.82 -7.29
N VAL A 69 2.62 9.65 -7.22
CA VAL A 69 2.01 8.44 -6.68
C VAL A 69 2.15 7.27 -7.63
N ASP A 70 2.04 7.48 -8.94
CA ASP A 70 2.26 6.45 -9.94
C ASP A 70 3.72 5.98 -10.00
N LYS A 71 4.68 6.91 -9.91
CA LYS A 71 6.10 6.57 -9.78
C LYS A 71 6.37 5.74 -8.52
N LEU A 72 5.75 6.11 -7.40
CA LEU A 72 5.87 5.35 -6.14
C LEU A 72 5.23 3.96 -6.25
N TRP A 73 4.07 3.87 -6.88
CA TRP A 73 3.40 2.60 -7.16
C TRP A 73 4.30 1.67 -7.99
N ASN A 74 4.92 2.17 -9.06
CA ASN A 74 5.83 1.37 -9.88
C ASN A 74 7.04 0.84 -9.10
N GLN A 75 7.56 1.62 -8.16
CA GLN A 75 8.64 1.16 -7.29
C GLN A 75 8.17 0.07 -6.32
N VAL A 76 7.01 0.25 -5.71
CA VAL A 76 6.39 -0.74 -4.82
C VAL A 76 6.11 -2.04 -5.59
N LYS A 77 5.49 -1.94 -6.77
CA LYS A 77 5.22 -3.08 -7.66
C LYS A 77 6.49 -3.86 -7.97
N ARG A 78 7.61 -3.19 -8.29
CA ARG A 78 8.90 -3.86 -8.50
C ARG A 78 9.39 -4.57 -7.24
N SER A 79 9.29 -3.93 -6.07
CA SER A 79 9.67 -4.58 -4.81
C SER A 79 8.79 -5.78 -4.44
N LEU A 80 7.54 -5.77 -4.88
CA LEU A 80 6.59 -6.85 -4.62
C LEU A 80 6.63 -7.96 -5.69
N HIS A 81 7.34 -7.76 -6.81
CA HIS A 81 7.35 -8.69 -7.94
C HIS A 81 7.86 -10.08 -7.54
N GLU A 82 8.80 -10.16 -6.60
CA GLU A 82 9.40 -11.41 -6.13
C GLU A 82 8.74 -11.96 -4.86
N VAL A 83 7.70 -11.28 -4.35
CA VAL A 83 7.01 -11.66 -3.13
C VAL A 83 5.67 -12.28 -3.51
N PRO A 84 5.41 -13.57 -3.19
CA PRO A 84 4.09 -14.14 -3.41
C PRO A 84 3.10 -13.43 -2.49
N ILE A 85 2.16 -12.68 -3.06
CA ILE A 85 1.12 -11.99 -2.30
C ILE A 85 -0.12 -12.87 -2.29
N ILE A 86 -0.30 -13.61 -1.20
CA ILE A 86 -1.45 -14.50 -1.07
C ILE A 86 -2.70 -13.69 -0.74
N LYS A 87 -3.81 -14.01 -1.42
CA LYS A 87 -5.09 -13.33 -1.22
C LYS A 87 -5.59 -13.45 0.22
N ASN A 88 -5.81 -12.31 0.84
CA ASN A 88 -6.41 -12.20 2.18
C ASN A 88 -7.85 -11.65 2.07
N SER A 89 -8.78 -12.18 2.87
CA SER A 89 -10.17 -11.67 2.95
C SER A 89 -10.23 -10.19 3.32
N PHE A 90 -9.25 -9.70 4.07
CA PHE A 90 -9.11 -8.28 4.44
C PHE A 90 -9.04 -7.36 3.21
N TYR A 91 -8.44 -7.80 2.10
CA TYR A 91 -8.37 -6.99 0.88
C TYR A 91 -9.75 -6.81 0.24
N GLY A 92 -10.58 -7.85 0.27
CA GLY A 92 -11.97 -7.80 -0.19
C GLY A 92 -12.81 -6.87 0.68
N THR A 93 -12.73 -7.00 2.01
CA THR A 93 -13.40 -6.09 2.94
C THR A 93 -12.98 -4.64 2.70
N ASN A 94 -11.68 -4.40 2.51
CA ASN A 94 -11.16 -3.07 2.22
C ASN A 94 -11.67 -2.50 0.89
N MET A 95 -11.78 -3.31 -0.16
CA MET A 95 -12.36 -2.89 -1.43
C MET A 95 -13.83 -2.47 -1.28
N ILE A 96 -14.61 -3.19 -0.47
CA ILE A 96 -16.02 -2.86 -0.20
C ILE A 96 -16.10 -1.52 0.55
N LEU A 97 -15.28 -1.31 1.58
CA LEU A 97 -15.28 -0.08 2.39
C LEU A 97 -14.96 1.18 1.58
N ILE A 98 -14.04 1.09 0.62
CA ILE A 98 -13.64 2.22 -0.24
C ILE A 98 -14.38 2.25 -1.57
N MET A 99 -15.34 1.34 -1.78
CA MET A 99 -16.12 1.29 -3.01
C MET A 99 -16.74 2.68 -3.27
N PRO A 100 -16.48 3.27 -4.44
CA PRO A 100 -16.95 4.60 -4.73
C PRO A 100 -18.48 4.60 -4.92
N PRO A 101 -19.19 5.68 -4.53
CA PRO A 101 -20.61 5.82 -4.85
C PRO A 101 -20.84 5.75 -6.36
N ARG A 102 -22.02 5.29 -6.79
CA ARG A 102 -22.40 5.23 -8.22
C ARG A 102 -22.28 6.56 -8.96
N ALA A 103 -22.41 7.68 -8.23
CA ALA A 103 -22.24 9.03 -8.76
C ALA A 103 -20.77 9.40 -9.07
N CYS A 104 -19.79 8.58 -8.65
CA CYS A 104 -18.40 8.83 -9.00
C CYS A 104 -18.14 8.32 -10.42
N GLU A 105 -17.98 9.25 -11.37
CA GLU A 105 -17.57 8.89 -12.72
C GLU A 105 -16.14 8.33 -12.70
N LEU A 106 -16.02 7.00 -12.87
CA LEU A 106 -14.74 6.28 -12.86
C LEU A 106 -13.73 6.76 -13.94
N ASN A 107 -14.22 7.52 -14.92
CA ASN A 107 -13.44 8.01 -16.06
C ASN A 107 -12.98 9.46 -15.90
N LYS A 108 -13.64 10.30 -15.07
CA LYS A 108 -13.24 11.70 -14.80
C LYS A 108 -12.33 11.82 -13.56
N LEU A 109 -11.51 10.79 -13.35
CA LEU A 109 -10.93 10.50 -12.03
C LEU A 109 -9.72 11.34 -11.62
N GLU A 110 -9.24 12.19 -12.51
CA GLU A 110 -8.10 13.03 -12.20
C GLU A 110 -8.45 14.13 -11.18
N ASN A 111 -9.73 14.47 -10.98
CA ASN A 111 -10.03 15.74 -10.32
C ASN A 111 -10.58 15.78 -8.89
N ARG A 112 -11.40 14.88 -8.30
CA ARG A 112 -12.00 15.25 -6.98
C ARG A 112 -12.26 14.19 -5.89
N CYS A 113 -12.44 12.90 -6.17
CA CYS A 113 -12.88 11.97 -5.13
C CYS A 113 -11.76 11.08 -4.58
N SER A 114 -11.48 11.21 -3.27
CA SER A 114 -10.51 10.37 -2.55
C SER A 114 -10.86 8.89 -2.60
N LYS A 115 -12.14 8.53 -2.38
CA LYS A 115 -12.58 7.13 -2.44
C LYS A 115 -12.26 6.48 -3.78
N CYS A 116 -12.52 7.18 -4.89
CA CYS A 116 -12.29 6.65 -6.22
C CYS A 116 -10.80 6.49 -6.53
N PHE A 117 -9.97 7.44 -6.09
CA PHE A 117 -8.51 7.32 -6.19
C PHE A 117 -7.99 6.10 -5.42
N TYR A 118 -8.38 5.95 -4.17
CA TYR A 118 -7.95 4.83 -3.33
C TYR A 118 -8.48 3.49 -3.83
N TYR A 119 -9.72 3.45 -4.31
CA TYR A 119 -10.30 2.28 -4.95
C TYR A 119 -9.46 1.85 -6.17
N LYS A 120 -9.07 2.78 -7.06
CA LYS A 120 -8.19 2.45 -8.20
C LYS A 120 -6.82 1.91 -7.74
N LYS A 121 -6.24 2.46 -6.67
CA LYS A 121 -4.97 1.95 -6.14
C LYS A 121 -5.11 0.54 -5.56
N MET A 122 -6.21 0.26 -4.87
CA MET A 122 -6.50 -1.09 -4.37
C MET A 122 -6.78 -2.08 -5.50
N VAL A 123 -7.50 -1.69 -6.56
CA VAL A 123 -7.69 -2.55 -7.75
C VAL A 123 -6.34 -2.92 -8.37
N ARG A 124 -5.46 -1.94 -8.59
CA ARG A 124 -4.09 -2.20 -9.09
C ARG A 124 -3.27 -3.10 -8.15
N PHE A 125 -3.49 -2.99 -6.84
CA PHE A 125 -2.86 -3.87 -5.87
C PHE A 125 -3.39 -5.31 -5.98
N MET A 126 -4.70 -5.49 -6.13
CA MET A 126 -5.32 -6.81 -6.31
C MET A 126 -4.86 -7.53 -7.57
N GLU A 127 -4.49 -6.81 -8.65
CA GLU A 127 -3.86 -7.41 -9.83
C GLU A 127 -2.53 -8.12 -9.51
N LEU A 128 -1.83 -7.71 -8.44
CA LEU A 128 -0.61 -8.40 -7.97
C LEU A 128 -0.94 -9.60 -7.09
N VAL A 129 -2.00 -9.49 -6.27
CA VAL A 129 -2.49 -10.55 -5.38
C VAL A 129 -2.98 -11.77 -6.16
N HIS A 130 -3.59 -11.57 -7.32
CA HIS A 130 -4.13 -12.64 -8.15
C HIS A 130 -3.08 -13.42 -8.97
N ARG A 131 -1.79 -13.07 -8.88
CA ARG A 131 -0.69 -13.72 -9.62
C ARG A 131 0.10 -14.75 -8.79
N GLY A 132 -0.31 -15.02 -7.55
CA GLY A 132 0.18 -16.15 -6.73
C GLY A 132 -0.90 -17.19 -6.56
#